data_AF-A0A0K8RL40-F1
#
_entry.id   AF-A0A0K8RL40-F1
#
_cell.length_a   1.000
_cell.length_b   1.000
_cell.length_c   1.000
_cell.angle_alpha   90.00
_cell.angle_beta   90.00
_cell.angle_gamma   90.00
#
_symmetry.space_group_name_H-M   'P 1'
#
loop_
_entity.id
_entity.type
_entity.pdbx_description
1 polymer ?
#
loop_
_entity_poly.entity_id
_entity_poly.type
_entity_poly.pdbx_seq_one_letter_code
_entity_poly.pdbx_strand_id
1 'polypeptide(L)'
;MKPVAMTITILTLLVTASQLVRAQESKPARIPKVNLAVHIVYDRYFEEISKFRDESGRYLDYFTTFVNIVELLFRSSKLPHIKLTLHAATEGPLNDIDNEPDGEEKNVEKTMSDESSQEEDFDKSKTPYKPCRNRSVTMKKFKYHVETQDAYKGADVVIFVTGLCINLEVEANKEWEGFPKTGLTCTKSAVGVVHDDGKTFNGTKSAALQLALMLGANPDAETNCSDKKGYLLSNITGGSLSGLSSCTKNSIWKFFKKQRNIKCWNRTPIPAKHNKNMLANEFYKAKNTDECQVSSSATQEVAKCKSSKMPDLKNLNRKTCKVTCCPKTGETDRRYTTNSADGTQCKTGKICLFGNCIPDPRSETLKTKGNKNKLNVF
;
A
#
# COMPACT_ATOMS: atom_id res chain seq x y z
N MET A 1 -92.61 -41.36 32.06
CA MET A 1 -91.21 -41.01 32.38
C MET A 1 -90.36 -41.48 31.21
N LYS A 2 -89.80 -40.54 30.45
CA LYS A 2 -89.11 -40.73 29.16
C LYS A 2 -87.71 -40.10 29.25
N PRO A 3 -86.73 -40.58 28.46
CA PRO A 3 -85.31 -40.49 28.78
C PRO A 3 -84.69 -39.13 28.47
N VAL A 4 -83.64 -38.80 29.23
CA VAL A 4 -82.77 -37.64 29.05
C VAL A 4 -81.84 -37.90 27.86
N ALA A 5 -81.93 -37.06 26.83
CA ALA A 5 -81.00 -37.07 25.70
C ALA A 5 -79.71 -36.33 26.08
N MET A 6 -78.62 -37.09 26.17
CA MET A 6 -77.27 -36.61 26.42
C MET A 6 -76.68 -36.08 25.11
N THR A 7 -76.52 -34.77 24.99
CA THR A 7 -75.93 -34.12 23.81
C THR A 7 -74.41 -34.09 23.96
N ILE A 8 -73.71 -34.89 23.15
CA ILE A 8 -72.24 -34.92 23.07
C ILE A 8 -71.79 -33.79 22.15
N THR A 9 -71.15 -32.75 22.69
CA THR A 9 -70.51 -31.69 21.89
C THR A 9 -69.08 -32.11 21.60
N ILE A 10 -68.81 -32.52 20.34
CA ILE A 10 -67.45 -32.80 19.85
C ILE A 10 -66.76 -31.46 19.60
N LEU A 11 -65.82 -31.10 20.47
CA LEU A 11 -64.96 -29.92 20.31
C LEU A 11 -63.81 -30.29 19.37
N THR A 12 -63.88 -29.86 18.11
CA THR A 12 -62.79 -29.96 17.14
C THR A 12 -61.67 -28.99 17.50
N LEU A 13 -60.55 -29.52 18.01
CA LEU A 13 -59.31 -28.77 18.23
C LEU A 13 -58.62 -28.50 16.88
N LEU A 14 -58.79 -27.29 16.35
CA LEU A 14 -57.96 -26.74 15.28
C LEU A 14 -56.58 -26.38 15.84
N VAL A 15 -55.61 -27.28 15.66
CA VAL A 15 -54.19 -26.99 15.87
C VAL A 15 -53.71 -26.15 14.69
N THR A 16 -53.64 -24.83 14.87
CA THR A 16 -52.86 -23.98 13.98
C THR A 16 -51.40 -23.99 14.44
N ALA A 17 -50.57 -24.74 13.71
CA ALA A 17 -49.12 -24.71 13.87
C ALA A 17 -48.59 -23.36 13.34
N SER A 18 -48.58 -22.33 14.18
CA SER A 18 -47.79 -21.13 13.90
C SER A 18 -46.31 -21.47 14.09
N GLN A 19 -45.63 -21.85 13.01
CA GLN A 19 -44.18 -21.87 12.97
C GLN A 19 -43.67 -20.44 13.13
N LEU A 20 -43.45 -20.02 14.38
CA LEU A 20 -42.67 -18.85 14.73
C LEU A 20 -41.21 -19.18 14.40
N VAL A 21 -40.86 -19.07 13.12
CA VAL A 21 -39.47 -18.91 12.70
C VAL A 21 -39.02 -17.58 13.27
N ARG A 22 -38.42 -17.60 14.45
CA ARG A 22 -37.59 -16.50 14.95
C ARG A 22 -36.43 -16.36 13.96
N ALA A 23 -36.64 -15.55 12.93
CA ALA A 23 -35.55 -14.93 12.21
C ALA A 23 -34.77 -14.12 13.26
N GLN A 24 -33.69 -14.71 13.76
CA GLN A 24 -32.69 -13.99 14.51
C GLN A 24 -32.13 -12.96 13.52
N GLU A 25 -32.63 -11.73 13.56
CA GLU A 25 -32.01 -10.62 12.87
C GLU A 25 -30.57 -10.56 13.38
N SER A 26 -29.65 -11.09 12.57
CA SER A 26 -28.23 -11.01 12.86
C SER A 26 -27.90 -9.52 12.90
N LYS A 27 -27.61 -8.98 14.09
CA LYS A 27 -27.08 -7.62 14.23
C LYS A 27 -26.03 -7.43 13.14
N PRO A 28 -26.12 -6.38 12.29
CA PRO A 28 -25.19 -6.20 11.20
C PRO A 28 -23.77 -6.26 11.76
N ALA A 29 -22.98 -7.20 11.24
CA ALA A 29 -21.64 -7.45 11.74
C ALA A 29 -20.85 -6.15 11.73
N ARG A 30 -20.52 -5.62 12.92
CA ARG A 30 -19.78 -4.38 13.07
C ARG A 30 -18.47 -4.54 12.29
N ILE A 31 -18.22 -3.65 11.32
CA ILE A 31 -16.98 -3.65 10.53
C ILE A 31 -15.80 -3.66 11.51
N PRO A 32 -14.91 -4.67 11.46
CA PRO A 32 -13.79 -4.76 12.39
C PRO A 32 -12.88 -3.53 12.24
N LYS A 33 -12.40 -3.00 13.36
CA LYS A 33 -11.31 -2.02 13.37
C LYS A 33 -10.01 -2.80 13.56
N VAL A 34 -9.03 -2.50 12.73
CA VAL A 34 -7.73 -3.17 12.72
C VAL A 34 -6.67 -2.10 12.83
N ASN A 35 -5.91 -2.08 13.92
CA ASN A 35 -4.78 -1.16 14.05
C ASN A 35 -3.49 -1.97 13.85
N LEU A 36 -2.62 -1.48 12.97
CA LEU A 36 -1.32 -2.10 12.69
C LEU A 36 -0.20 -1.11 12.97
N ALA A 37 0.76 -1.52 13.77
CA ALA A 37 2.03 -0.87 13.99
C ALA A 37 2.96 -1.15 12.79
N VAL A 38 3.40 -0.11 12.10
CA VAL A 38 4.33 -0.20 10.97
C VAL A 38 5.70 0.31 11.42
N HIS A 39 6.73 -0.52 11.26
CA HIS A 39 8.12 -0.13 11.46
C HIS A 39 8.81 0.02 10.11
N ILE A 40 9.36 1.20 9.82
CA ILE A 40 10.14 1.42 8.61
C ILE A 40 11.63 1.26 8.90
N VAL A 41 12.31 0.46 8.09
CA VAL A 41 13.77 0.34 8.10
C VAL A 41 14.29 0.94 6.81
N TYR A 42 15.24 1.87 6.86
CA TYR A 42 15.76 2.52 5.65
C TYR A 42 17.28 2.43 5.56
N ASP A 43 17.82 2.30 4.36
CA ASP A 43 19.27 2.19 4.14
C ASP A 43 19.95 3.52 3.83
N ARG A 44 21.29 3.52 3.87
CA ARG A 44 22.12 4.67 3.50
C ARG A 44 21.82 5.22 2.10
N TYR A 45 21.39 4.37 1.16
CA TYR A 45 21.08 4.82 -0.20
C TYR A 45 19.82 5.67 -0.22
N PHE A 46 18.82 5.31 0.60
CA PHE A 46 17.66 6.18 0.84
C PHE A 46 18.09 7.49 1.47
N GLU A 47 18.99 7.45 2.46
CA GLU A 47 19.46 8.66 3.14
C GLU A 47 20.20 9.62 2.20
N GLU A 48 21.09 9.09 1.34
CA GLU A 48 21.85 9.84 0.36
C GLU A 48 20.95 10.60 -0.63
N ILE A 49 19.83 10.00 -1.02
CA ILE A 49 18.93 10.58 -2.02
C ILE A 49 17.80 11.42 -1.40
N SER A 50 17.41 11.15 -0.16
CA SER A 50 16.26 11.80 0.46
C SER A 50 16.53 13.27 0.78
N LYS A 51 15.58 14.13 0.44
CA LYS A 51 15.64 15.59 0.67
C LYS A 51 14.90 16.04 1.92
N PHE A 52 14.26 15.13 2.66
CA PHE A 52 13.27 15.46 3.67
C PHE A 52 13.62 15.01 5.08
N ARG A 53 14.91 15.04 5.40
CA ARG A 53 15.38 14.85 6.76
C ARG A 53 14.76 15.92 7.67
N ASP A 54 14.23 15.51 8.80
CA ASP A 54 13.65 16.37 9.82
C ASP A 54 14.74 17.01 10.70
N GLU A 55 14.34 17.96 11.55
CA GLU A 55 15.26 18.71 12.42
C GLU A 55 16.04 17.80 13.38
N SER A 56 15.52 16.61 13.69
CA SER A 56 16.21 15.61 14.52
C SER A 56 17.16 14.71 13.73
N GLY A 57 17.35 14.97 12.43
CA GLY A 57 18.14 14.12 11.55
C GLY A 57 17.43 12.83 11.14
N ARG A 58 16.11 12.71 11.33
CA ARG A 58 15.33 11.49 11.01
C ARG A 58 14.36 11.76 9.86
N TYR A 59 13.57 10.75 9.49
CA TYR A 59 12.60 10.84 8.38
C TYR A 59 11.16 10.62 8.86
N LEU A 60 10.85 11.01 10.10
CA LEU A 60 9.57 10.64 10.72
C LEU A 60 8.37 11.29 10.04
N ASP A 61 8.48 12.57 9.61
CA ASP A 61 7.41 13.20 8.84
C ASP A 61 7.19 12.50 7.50
N TYR A 62 8.29 12.20 6.80
CA TYR A 62 8.25 11.53 5.51
C TYR A 62 7.59 10.16 5.63
N PHE A 63 8.07 9.31 6.53
CA PHE A 63 7.51 7.97 6.69
C PHE A 63 6.10 7.96 7.30
N THR A 64 5.73 8.97 8.08
CA THR A 64 4.32 9.11 8.52
C THR A 64 3.42 9.40 7.32
N THR A 65 3.82 10.30 6.42
CA THR A 65 3.11 10.56 5.16
C THR A 65 3.09 9.34 4.24
N PHE A 66 4.21 8.63 4.10
CA PHE A 66 4.30 7.36 3.35
C PHE A 66 3.25 6.36 3.83
N VAL A 67 3.18 6.11 5.15
CA VAL A 67 2.22 5.19 5.75
C VAL A 67 0.77 5.67 5.56
N ASN A 68 0.51 6.97 5.63
CA ASN A 68 -0.83 7.54 5.39
C ASN A 68 -1.31 7.32 3.95
N ILE A 69 -0.41 7.46 2.97
CA ILE A 69 -0.71 7.20 1.56
C ILE A 69 -1.05 5.72 1.36
N VAL A 70 -0.27 4.82 1.97
CA VAL A 70 -0.55 3.37 1.94
C VAL A 70 -1.91 3.06 2.58
N GLU A 71 -2.20 3.60 3.76
CA GLU A 71 -3.48 3.39 4.46
C GLU A 71 -4.68 3.82 3.62
N LEU A 72 -4.56 4.94 2.90
CA LEU A 72 -5.64 5.52 2.10
C LEU A 72 -6.23 4.52 1.10
N LEU A 73 -5.40 3.64 0.53
CA LEU A 73 -5.83 2.61 -0.42
C LEU A 73 -6.79 1.58 0.20
N PHE A 74 -6.65 1.32 1.49
CA PHE A 74 -7.45 0.35 2.25
C PHE A 74 -8.69 0.96 2.87
N ARG A 75 -8.90 2.28 2.75
CA ARG A 75 -10.12 2.95 3.20
C ARG A 75 -11.26 2.62 2.24
N SER A 76 -12.01 1.55 2.53
CA SER A 76 -13.19 1.16 1.77
C SER A 76 -14.29 0.68 2.71
N SER A 77 -15.54 1.01 2.40
CA SER A 77 -16.72 0.46 3.10
C SER A 77 -16.84 -1.06 3.02
N LYS A 78 -16.19 -1.70 2.04
CA LYS A 78 -16.15 -3.16 1.84
C LYS A 78 -15.00 -3.85 2.58
N LEU A 79 -14.17 -3.10 3.30
CA LEU A 79 -13.03 -3.60 4.07
C LEU A 79 -13.22 -3.33 5.56
N PRO A 80 -12.55 -4.10 6.44
CA PRO A 80 -12.29 -3.66 7.81
C PRO A 80 -11.68 -2.27 7.82
N HIS A 81 -11.95 -1.50 8.88
CA HIS A 81 -11.30 -0.20 9.07
C HIS A 81 -9.85 -0.42 9.51
N ILE A 82 -8.96 -0.51 8.52
CA ILE A 82 -7.52 -0.67 8.72
C ILE A 82 -6.92 0.71 8.99
N LYS A 83 -6.26 0.84 10.14
CA LYS A 83 -5.49 2.01 10.54
C LYS A 83 -4.03 1.61 10.66
N LEU A 84 -3.17 2.30 9.93
CA LEU A 84 -1.73 2.11 10.00
C LEU A 84 -1.13 3.21 10.88
N THR A 85 -0.20 2.83 11.75
CA THR A 85 0.50 3.79 12.61
C THR A 85 1.99 3.57 12.45
N LEU A 86 2.73 4.61 12.03
CA LEU A 86 4.18 4.56 12.09
C LEU A 86 4.61 4.41 13.55
N HIS A 87 5.11 3.23 13.89
CA HIS A 87 5.55 2.88 15.23
C HIS A 87 7.00 3.30 15.46
N ALA A 88 7.85 3.10 14.46
CA ALA A 88 9.25 3.48 14.47
C ALA A 88 9.77 3.64 13.03
N ALA A 89 10.81 4.44 12.87
CA ALA A 89 11.63 4.46 11.67
C ALA A 89 13.10 4.42 12.09
N THR A 90 13.84 3.42 11.63
CA THR A 90 15.24 3.18 12.02
C THR A 90 16.12 2.97 10.79
N GLU A 91 17.38 3.35 10.91
CA GLU A 91 18.38 2.95 9.92
C GLU A 91 18.52 1.42 9.89
N GLY A 92 18.69 0.87 8.70
CA GLY A 92 18.94 -0.55 8.49
C GLY A 92 20.42 -0.89 8.69
N PRO A 93 20.74 -2.16 8.96
CA PRO A 93 22.13 -2.60 9.12
C PRO A 93 22.93 -2.36 7.82
N LEU A 94 24.04 -1.63 7.93
CA LEU A 94 24.93 -1.28 6.82
C LEU A 94 25.49 -2.51 6.06
N ASN A 95 25.67 -3.64 6.75
CA ASN A 95 26.38 -4.81 6.23
C ASN A 95 25.49 -6.05 6.01
N ASP A 96 24.30 -6.14 6.63
CA ASP A 96 23.53 -7.39 6.61
C ASP A 96 22.60 -7.51 5.39
N ILE A 97 22.20 -6.39 4.80
CA ILE A 97 21.28 -6.35 3.64
C ILE A 97 22.06 -6.16 2.33
N ASP A 98 23.26 -5.58 2.40
CA ASP A 98 24.11 -5.22 1.25
C ASP A 98 25.02 -6.35 0.77
N ASN A 99 25.49 -7.23 1.65
CA ASN A 99 26.43 -8.29 1.28
C ASN A 99 25.67 -9.55 0.86
N GLU A 100 25.80 -10.00 -0.39
CA GLU A 100 25.47 -11.38 -0.77
C GLU A 100 26.12 -12.34 0.23
N PRO A 101 25.42 -13.40 0.70
CA PRO A 101 26.10 -14.39 1.49
C PRO A 101 27.15 -15.03 0.59
N ASP A 102 28.43 -14.83 0.90
CA ASP A 102 29.51 -15.66 0.39
C ASP A 102 29.20 -17.09 0.82
N GLY A 103 28.54 -17.82 -0.06
CA GLY A 103 27.89 -19.09 0.26
C GLY A 103 28.04 -20.05 -0.91
N GLU A 104 29.27 -20.54 -1.06
CA GLU A 104 29.65 -21.77 -1.75
C GLU A 104 29.02 -21.98 -3.13
N GLU A 105 29.66 -21.40 -4.15
CA GLU A 105 29.60 -21.98 -5.49
C GLU A 105 30.09 -23.43 -5.40
N LYS A 106 29.15 -24.37 -5.47
CA LYS A 106 29.47 -25.70 -5.98
C LYS A 106 30.07 -25.47 -7.35
N ASN A 107 31.35 -25.81 -7.49
CA ASN A 107 32.04 -26.00 -8.77
C ASN A 107 31.13 -26.80 -9.71
N VAL A 108 30.39 -26.11 -10.55
CA VAL A 108 29.85 -26.68 -11.78
C VAL A 108 30.86 -26.29 -12.83
N GLU A 109 31.77 -27.21 -13.07
CA GLU A 109 32.70 -27.23 -14.18
C GLU A 109 31.91 -26.92 -15.46
N LYS A 110 31.98 -25.65 -15.90
CA LYS A 110 31.32 -25.19 -17.11
C LYS A 110 32.21 -25.59 -18.27
N THR A 111 31.91 -26.74 -18.84
CA THR A 111 32.54 -27.21 -20.08
C THR A 111 32.37 -26.13 -21.13
N MET A 112 33.50 -25.67 -21.66
CA MET A 112 33.57 -24.68 -22.72
C MET A 112 32.93 -25.22 -23.99
N SER A 113 32.05 -24.43 -24.58
CA SER A 113 31.82 -24.43 -26.02
C SER A 113 31.73 -22.97 -26.44
N ASP A 114 32.72 -22.59 -27.22
CA ASP A 114 32.93 -21.30 -27.85
C ASP A 114 31.67 -20.82 -28.60
N GLU A 115 31.36 -19.53 -28.50
CA GLU A 115 31.25 -18.66 -29.69
C GLU A 115 31.10 -17.18 -29.29
N SER A 116 32.03 -16.41 -29.85
CA SER A 116 32.24 -14.97 -29.87
C SER A 116 31.04 -14.03 -29.63
N SER A 117 31.20 -13.07 -28.72
CA SER A 117 30.94 -11.65 -28.99
C SER A 117 31.72 -10.76 -28.02
N GLN A 118 32.17 -9.62 -28.53
CA GLN A 118 33.20 -8.75 -27.99
C GLN A 118 32.84 -8.16 -26.62
N GLU A 119 33.71 -8.35 -25.63
CA GLU A 119 33.68 -7.57 -24.39
C GLU A 119 34.28 -6.19 -24.68
N GLU A 120 33.43 -5.16 -24.70
CA GLU A 120 33.89 -3.79 -24.57
C GLU A 120 34.29 -3.54 -23.11
N ASP A 121 35.57 -3.25 -22.91
CA ASP A 121 36.18 -2.88 -21.63
C ASP A 121 35.58 -1.54 -21.16
N PHE A 122 34.49 -1.60 -20.40
CA PHE A 122 33.84 -0.43 -19.83
C PHE A 122 34.69 0.11 -18.68
N ASP A 123 35.33 1.26 -18.92
CA ASP A 123 36.02 2.09 -17.94
C ASP A 123 35.11 2.39 -16.73
N LYS A 124 35.30 1.62 -15.64
CA LYS A 124 34.57 1.71 -14.36
C LYS A 124 34.87 3.00 -13.57
N SER A 125 35.57 3.98 -14.13
CA SER A 125 36.05 5.15 -13.39
C SER A 125 35.13 6.39 -13.43
N LYS A 126 33.98 6.35 -14.13
CA LYS A 126 33.05 7.50 -14.18
C LYS A 126 31.62 7.07 -13.81
N THR A 127 31.28 7.33 -12.55
CA THR A 127 30.07 6.92 -11.78
C THR A 127 30.18 5.50 -11.20
N PRO A 128 30.17 5.34 -9.85
CA PRO A 128 30.11 4.00 -9.26
C PRO A 128 28.77 3.39 -9.66
N TYR A 129 28.82 2.33 -10.48
CA TYR A 129 27.67 1.49 -10.77
C TYR A 129 27.10 0.99 -9.45
N LYS A 130 25.93 1.49 -9.06
CA LYS A 130 25.18 1.00 -7.90
C LYS A 130 24.12 0.03 -8.43
N PRO A 131 24.37 -1.29 -8.45
CA PRO A 131 23.41 -2.26 -8.99
C PRO A 131 22.07 -2.18 -8.24
N CYS A 132 20.97 -2.40 -8.97
CA CYS A 132 19.68 -2.64 -8.35
C CYS A 132 19.75 -3.87 -7.43
N ARG A 133 19.02 -3.87 -6.32
CA ARG A 133 18.95 -5.02 -5.42
C ARG A 133 18.12 -6.14 -6.02
N ASN A 134 18.57 -7.39 -5.89
CA ASN A 134 17.70 -8.54 -6.12
C ASN A 134 16.62 -8.61 -5.02
N ARG A 135 15.33 -8.64 -5.41
CA ARG A 135 14.20 -8.66 -4.46
C ARG A 135 14.20 -9.88 -3.55
N SER A 136 14.32 -11.08 -4.11
CA SER A 136 14.20 -12.35 -3.39
C SER A 136 15.30 -12.53 -2.36
N VAL A 137 16.55 -12.23 -2.74
CA VAL A 137 17.71 -12.23 -1.84
C VAL A 137 17.52 -11.20 -0.73
N THR A 138 17.14 -9.97 -1.07
CA THR A 138 16.94 -8.88 -0.09
C THR A 138 15.82 -9.22 0.88
N MET A 139 14.69 -9.73 0.39
CA MET A 139 13.56 -10.16 1.21
C MET A 139 13.95 -11.26 2.19
N LYS A 140 14.70 -12.28 1.74
CA LYS A 140 15.16 -13.39 2.59
C LYS A 140 16.06 -12.89 3.72
N LYS A 141 17.05 -12.05 3.42
CA LYS A 141 17.97 -11.47 4.41
C LYS A 141 17.23 -10.56 5.39
N PHE A 142 16.40 -9.66 4.86
CA PHE A 142 15.66 -8.72 5.70
C PHE A 142 14.69 -9.44 6.64
N LYS A 143 14.00 -10.48 6.15
CA LYS A 143 13.18 -11.34 6.99
C LYS A 143 13.98 -11.96 8.14
N TYR A 144 15.12 -12.56 7.83
CA TYR A 144 15.99 -13.16 8.85
C TYR A 144 16.44 -12.13 9.90
N HIS A 145 16.85 -10.95 9.44
CA HIS A 145 17.23 -9.85 10.32
C HIS A 145 16.06 -9.43 11.24
N VAL A 146 14.85 -9.25 10.71
CA VAL A 146 13.68 -8.87 11.52
C VAL A 146 13.29 -9.95 12.54
N GLU A 147 13.40 -11.23 12.17
CA GLU A 147 13.01 -12.34 13.04
C GLU A 147 13.94 -12.52 14.24
N THR A 148 15.22 -12.16 14.08
CA THR A 148 16.30 -12.35 15.06
C THR A 148 16.54 -11.15 15.98
N GLN A 149 16.03 -9.97 15.63
CA GLN A 149 16.29 -8.73 16.38
C GLN A 149 15.09 -8.31 17.24
N ASP A 150 15.35 -8.00 18.52
CA ASP A 150 14.32 -7.52 19.44
C ASP A 150 13.88 -6.07 19.14
N ALA A 151 14.65 -5.32 18.36
CA ALA A 151 14.36 -3.94 17.98
C ALA A 151 13.01 -3.76 17.25
N TYR A 152 12.47 -4.84 16.65
CA TYR A 152 11.20 -4.83 15.93
C TYR A 152 10.01 -5.29 16.77
N LYS A 153 10.23 -5.56 18.06
CA LYS A 153 9.17 -5.97 18.98
C LYS A 153 8.12 -4.87 19.12
N GLY A 154 6.87 -5.21 18.79
CA GLY A 154 5.75 -4.28 18.83
C GLY A 154 5.30 -3.81 17.45
N ALA A 155 6.09 -4.06 16.40
CA ALA A 155 5.64 -3.92 15.01
C ALA A 155 4.74 -5.09 14.59
N ASP A 156 3.69 -4.79 13.83
CA ASP A 156 2.83 -5.79 13.18
C ASP A 156 3.20 -6.01 11.71
N VAL A 157 3.89 -5.02 11.12
CA VAL A 157 4.45 -5.01 9.77
C VAL A 157 5.78 -4.25 9.81
N VAL A 158 6.81 -4.80 9.17
CA VAL A 158 8.11 -4.12 9.00
C VAL A 158 8.39 -3.93 7.51
N ILE A 159 8.76 -2.73 7.08
CA ILE A 159 9.03 -2.44 5.66
C ILE A 159 10.45 -1.89 5.53
N PHE A 160 11.27 -2.59 4.76
CA PHE A 160 12.56 -2.09 4.31
C PHE A 160 12.39 -1.17 3.10
N VAL A 161 12.88 0.05 3.21
CA VAL A 161 12.83 1.10 2.20
C VAL A 161 14.26 1.40 1.74
N THR A 162 14.53 1.22 0.45
CA THR A 162 15.85 1.43 -0.13
C THR A 162 15.83 2.51 -1.19
N GLY A 163 16.90 3.32 -1.23
CA GLY A 163 17.12 4.26 -2.33
C GLY A 163 17.57 3.60 -3.64
N LEU A 164 18.01 2.34 -3.58
CA LEU A 164 18.35 1.56 -4.77
C LEU A 164 17.09 1.03 -5.45
N CYS A 165 17.12 0.95 -6.78
CA CYS A 165 16.13 0.19 -7.53
C CYS A 165 16.12 -1.29 -7.08
N ILE A 166 14.99 -1.97 -7.29
CA ILE A 166 14.82 -3.39 -6.98
C ILE A 166 14.53 -4.14 -8.28
N ASN A 167 15.39 -5.10 -8.61
CA ASN A 167 15.19 -6.02 -9.71
C ASN A 167 14.04 -6.99 -9.38
N LEU A 168 13.13 -7.12 -10.35
CA LEU A 168 12.05 -8.09 -10.31
C LEU A 168 12.51 -9.34 -11.04
N GLU A 169 12.22 -10.52 -10.48
CA GLU A 169 12.54 -11.79 -11.11
C GLU A 169 11.44 -12.11 -12.13
N VAL A 170 11.63 -11.73 -13.39
CA VAL A 170 10.60 -11.85 -14.45
C VAL A 170 10.65 -13.21 -15.16
N GLU A 171 11.22 -14.24 -14.53
CA GLU A 171 11.17 -15.59 -15.06
C GLU A 171 9.77 -16.19 -14.92
N ALA A 172 9.36 -17.00 -15.90
CA ALA A 172 8.09 -17.71 -15.84
C ALA A 172 7.99 -18.51 -14.53
N ASN A 173 6.92 -18.26 -13.77
CA ASN A 173 6.64 -18.82 -12.43
C ASN A 173 7.40 -18.23 -11.23
N LYS A 174 8.29 -17.24 -11.42
CA LYS A 174 9.03 -16.56 -10.33
C LYS A 174 8.69 -15.09 -10.15
N GLU A 175 7.75 -14.56 -10.92
CA GLU A 175 7.36 -13.12 -10.86
C GLU A 175 7.04 -12.63 -9.43
N TRP A 176 6.36 -13.47 -8.64
CA TRP A 176 5.98 -13.17 -7.26
C TRP A 176 7.02 -13.63 -6.22
N GLU A 177 8.16 -14.16 -6.66
CA GLU A 177 9.27 -14.48 -5.77
C GLU A 177 9.80 -13.18 -5.12
N GLY A 178 10.20 -13.30 -3.85
CA GLY A 178 10.63 -12.15 -3.06
C GLY A 178 9.49 -11.20 -2.61
N PHE A 179 8.22 -11.53 -2.83
CA PHE A 179 7.09 -10.86 -2.18
C PHE A 179 6.71 -11.55 -0.85
N PRO A 180 6.01 -10.83 0.06
CA PRO A 180 5.52 -11.42 1.29
C PRO A 180 4.52 -12.54 0.98
N LYS A 181 4.58 -13.65 1.74
CA LYS A 181 3.55 -14.68 1.66
C LYS A 181 2.20 -14.12 2.15
N THR A 182 1.12 -14.68 1.61
CA THR A 182 -0.24 -14.26 1.93
C THR A 182 -0.58 -14.50 3.41
N GLY A 183 -1.22 -13.51 4.05
CA GLY A 183 -1.82 -13.66 5.38
C GLY A 183 -0.82 -13.67 6.55
N LEU A 184 0.35 -13.07 6.38
CA LEU A 184 1.41 -13.03 7.40
C LEU A 184 1.28 -11.89 8.43
N THR A 185 0.33 -10.96 8.31
CA THR A 185 0.19 -9.85 9.27
C THR A 185 0.19 -10.33 10.73
N CYS A 186 0.86 -9.58 11.61
CA CYS A 186 1.04 -9.92 13.02
C CYS A 186 1.87 -11.16 13.32
N THR A 187 2.74 -11.53 12.39
CA THR A 187 3.84 -12.47 12.62
C THR A 187 5.16 -11.72 12.46
N LYS A 188 6.25 -12.25 13.02
CA LYS A 188 7.59 -11.69 12.78
C LYS A 188 8.00 -11.74 11.30
N SER A 189 7.33 -12.55 10.48
CA SER A 189 7.54 -12.66 9.04
C SER A 189 6.77 -11.62 8.20
N ALA A 190 6.00 -10.71 8.81
CA ALA A 190 5.26 -9.66 8.11
C ALA A 190 6.20 -8.55 7.60
N VAL A 191 7.06 -8.90 6.65
CA VAL A 191 8.13 -8.03 6.15
C VAL A 191 7.96 -7.67 4.68
N GLY A 192 8.23 -6.42 4.31
CA GLY A 192 8.15 -5.90 2.94
C GLY A 192 9.47 -5.25 2.51
N VAL A 193 9.75 -5.22 1.20
CA VAL A 193 10.95 -4.58 0.61
C VAL A 193 10.50 -3.67 -0.53
N VAL A 194 10.81 -2.37 -0.43
CA VAL A 194 10.37 -1.37 -1.41
C VAL A 194 11.50 -0.41 -1.79
N HIS A 195 11.52 -0.04 -3.07
CA HIS A 195 12.31 1.10 -3.52
C HIS A 195 11.48 2.37 -3.28
N ASP A 196 12.12 3.39 -2.72
CA ASP A 196 11.57 4.73 -2.65
C ASP A 196 12.66 5.76 -2.95
N ASP A 197 12.35 6.78 -3.75
CA ASP A 197 13.32 7.81 -4.14
C ASP A 197 13.53 8.90 -3.08
N GLY A 198 12.89 8.78 -1.92
CA GLY A 198 12.98 9.69 -0.79
C GLY A 198 12.39 11.08 -1.06
N LYS A 199 11.66 11.25 -2.16
CA LYS A 199 11.19 12.55 -2.67
C LYS A 199 9.74 12.53 -3.13
N THR A 200 9.35 11.52 -3.90
CA THR A 200 8.06 11.46 -4.60
C THR A 200 7.06 10.51 -3.96
N PHE A 201 7.47 9.77 -2.94
CA PHE A 201 6.72 8.65 -2.34
C PHE A 201 6.42 7.53 -3.34
N ASN A 202 7.24 7.32 -4.37
CA ASN A 202 7.00 6.30 -5.40
C ASN A 202 6.94 4.86 -4.83
N GLY A 203 7.52 4.60 -3.66
CA GLY A 203 7.50 3.29 -3.00
C GLY A 203 6.16 2.91 -2.38
N THR A 204 5.24 3.86 -2.15
CA THR A 204 3.97 3.59 -1.46
C THR A 204 3.07 2.61 -2.20
N LYS A 205 3.09 2.62 -3.54
CA LYS A 205 2.31 1.66 -4.34
C LYS A 205 2.79 0.23 -4.11
N SER A 206 4.10 0.00 -4.10
CA SER A 206 4.68 -1.32 -3.85
C SER A 206 4.47 -1.76 -2.40
N ALA A 207 4.56 -0.82 -1.45
CA ALA A 207 4.25 -1.09 -0.04
C ALA A 207 2.78 -1.51 0.14
N ALA A 208 1.84 -0.82 -0.52
CA ALA A 208 0.43 -1.15 -0.44
C ALA A 208 0.13 -2.51 -1.08
N LEU A 209 0.77 -2.84 -2.20
CA LEU A 209 0.68 -4.16 -2.83
C LEU A 209 1.13 -5.27 -1.86
N GLN A 210 2.31 -5.12 -1.27
CA GLN A 210 2.88 -6.10 -0.33
C GLN A 210 2.04 -6.21 0.95
N LEU A 211 1.53 -5.09 1.47
CA LEU A 211 0.61 -5.10 2.59
C LEU A 211 -0.68 -5.86 2.25
N ALA A 212 -1.23 -5.70 1.04
CA ALA A 212 -2.42 -6.45 0.63
C ALA A 212 -2.20 -7.97 0.67
N LEU A 213 -1.02 -8.45 0.25
CA LEU A 213 -0.62 -9.86 0.37
C LEU A 213 -0.58 -10.28 1.85
N MET A 214 0.12 -9.53 2.70
CA MET A 214 0.18 -9.82 4.15
C MET A 214 -1.20 -9.83 4.83
N LEU A 215 -2.15 -9.06 4.29
CA LEU A 215 -3.55 -8.98 4.75
C LEU A 215 -4.45 -10.10 4.17
N GLY A 216 -3.87 -11.09 3.49
CA GLY A 216 -4.58 -12.29 3.05
C GLY A 216 -5.08 -12.25 1.61
N ALA A 217 -4.69 -11.25 0.80
CA ALA A 217 -4.97 -11.26 -0.63
C ALA A 217 -3.95 -12.10 -1.41
N ASN A 218 -4.35 -12.60 -2.57
CA ASN A 218 -3.47 -13.28 -3.53
C ASN A 218 -3.34 -12.41 -4.78
N PRO A 219 -2.32 -12.64 -5.62
CA PRO A 219 -2.29 -12.13 -6.99
C PRO A 219 -3.63 -12.34 -7.68
N ASP A 220 -4.15 -11.31 -8.36
CA ASP A 220 -5.46 -11.42 -9.03
C ASP A 220 -5.42 -12.51 -10.13
N ALA A 221 -4.26 -12.77 -10.71
CA ALA A 221 -4.03 -13.83 -11.72
C ALA A 221 -4.19 -15.26 -11.17
N GLU A 222 -3.88 -15.49 -9.89
CA GLU A 222 -4.06 -16.79 -9.22
C GLU A 222 -5.51 -17.04 -8.78
N THR A 223 -6.38 -16.05 -8.96
CA THR A 223 -7.79 -16.14 -8.61
C THR A 223 -8.64 -16.17 -9.87
N ASN A 224 -9.80 -16.84 -9.82
CA ASN A 224 -10.84 -16.74 -10.86
C ASN A 224 -11.55 -15.37 -10.81
N CYS A 225 -10.79 -14.28 -10.67
CA CYS A 225 -11.33 -12.94 -10.60
C CYS A 225 -11.73 -12.45 -11.99
N SER A 226 -13.02 -12.22 -12.21
CA SER A 226 -13.53 -11.59 -13.42
C SER A 226 -12.91 -10.20 -13.66
N ASP A 227 -12.59 -9.50 -12.57
CA ASP A 227 -12.14 -8.10 -12.57
C ASP A 227 -10.61 -7.98 -12.48
N LYS A 228 -9.85 -8.92 -13.06
CA LYS A 228 -8.39 -9.03 -12.86
C LYS A 228 -7.53 -7.96 -13.53
N LYS A 229 -8.08 -7.06 -14.35
CA LYS A 229 -7.28 -6.14 -15.18
C LYS A 229 -7.03 -4.80 -14.50
N GLY A 230 -5.76 -4.50 -14.30
CA GLY A 230 -5.27 -3.17 -13.93
C GLY A 230 -5.36 -2.82 -12.44
N TYR A 231 -5.96 -3.61 -11.56
CA TYR A 231 -5.97 -3.34 -10.12
C TYR A 231 -4.61 -3.60 -9.46
N LEU A 232 -4.48 -3.24 -8.18
CA LEU A 232 -3.21 -3.31 -7.45
C LEU A 232 -2.53 -4.68 -7.50
N LEU A 233 -3.26 -5.80 -7.48
CA LEU A 233 -2.69 -7.15 -7.48
C LEU A 233 -2.74 -7.82 -8.87
N SER A 234 -3.00 -7.05 -9.94
CA SER A 234 -3.00 -7.57 -11.31
C SER A 234 -1.62 -7.95 -11.83
N ASN A 235 -0.55 -7.36 -11.31
CA ASN A 235 0.85 -7.69 -11.62
C ASN A 235 1.79 -7.24 -10.49
N ILE A 236 3.07 -7.59 -10.61
CA ILE A 236 4.11 -7.38 -9.59
C ILE A 236 4.52 -5.92 -9.37
N THR A 237 4.25 -5.03 -10.32
CA THR A 237 4.47 -3.57 -10.20
C THR A 237 3.24 -2.82 -9.69
N GLY A 238 2.16 -3.55 -9.46
CA GLY A 238 0.81 -3.05 -9.30
C GLY A 238 0.22 -2.58 -10.63
N GLY A 239 -1.04 -2.93 -10.87
CA GLY A 239 -1.73 -2.57 -12.11
C GLY A 239 -1.87 -1.05 -12.32
N SER A 240 -2.35 -0.67 -13.50
CA SER A 240 -2.50 0.74 -13.90
C SER A 240 -3.53 1.53 -13.08
N LEU A 241 -4.45 0.86 -12.39
CA LEU A 241 -5.47 1.41 -11.51
C LEU A 241 -5.00 1.41 -10.06
N SER A 242 -5.21 2.53 -9.37
CA SER A 242 -4.89 2.69 -7.95
C SER A 242 -5.95 2.10 -6.99
N GLY A 243 -6.70 1.09 -7.42
CA GLY A 243 -7.78 0.50 -6.65
C GLY A 243 -7.52 -0.95 -6.27
N LEU A 244 -8.33 -1.46 -5.35
CA LEU A 244 -8.40 -2.90 -5.03
C LEU A 244 -9.55 -3.55 -5.80
N SER A 245 -9.28 -4.70 -6.42
CA SER A 245 -10.29 -5.53 -7.09
C SER A 245 -11.33 -6.03 -6.08
N SER A 246 -12.51 -6.45 -6.56
CA SER A 246 -13.52 -7.08 -5.70
C SER A 246 -12.98 -8.34 -5.01
N CYS A 247 -12.13 -9.10 -5.69
CA CYS A 247 -11.51 -10.32 -5.18
C CYS A 247 -10.51 -10.01 -4.06
N THR A 248 -9.63 -9.03 -4.27
CA THR A 248 -8.70 -8.55 -3.24
C THR A 248 -9.46 -8.12 -1.98
N LYS A 249 -10.52 -7.30 -2.13
CA LYS A 249 -11.34 -6.85 -1.00
C LYS A 249 -11.97 -8.03 -0.24
N ASN A 250 -12.54 -8.98 -0.97
CA ASN A 250 -13.17 -10.16 -0.39
C ASN A 250 -12.18 -11.07 0.34
N SER A 251 -10.96 -11.25 -0.20
CA SER A 251 -9.91 -12.06 0.43
C SER A 251 -9.44 -11.44 1.75
N ILE A 252 -9.17 -10.13 1.75
CA ILE A 252 -8.83 -9.39 2.98
C ILE A 252 -9.96 -9.50 4.01
N TRP A 253 -11.21 -9.28 3.60
CA TRP A 253 -12.35 -9.40 4.51
C TRP A 253 -12.47 -10.82 5.11
N LYS A 254 -12.31 -11.86 4.29
CA LYS A 254 -12.33 -13.26 4.73
C LYS A 254 -11.18 -13.57 5.69
N PHE A 255 -9.98 -13.05 5.42
CA PHE A 255 -8.84 -13.17 6.32
C PHE A 255 -9.19 -12.63 7.71
N PHE A 256 -9.67 -11.39 7.79
CA PHE A 256 -10.07 -10.79 9.07
C PHE A 256 -11.24 -11.51 9.75
N LYS A 257 -12.19 -12.07 8.97
CA LYS A 257 -13.29 -12.86 9.53
C LYS A 257 -12.81 -14.18 10.15
N LYS A 258 -11.84 -14.87 9.52
CA LYS A 258 -11.26 -16.11 10.04
C LYS A 258 -10.36 -15.86 11.25
N GLN A 259 -9.60 -14.78 11.20
CA GLN A 259 -8.57 -14.45 12.18
C GLN A 259 -9.08 -13.54 13.31
N ARG A 260 -10.40 -13.51 13.59
CA ARG A 260 -11.06 -12.63 14.59
C ARG A 260 -10.45 -12.65 15.99
N ASN A 261 -9.74 -13.72 16.34
CA ASN A 261 -9.12 -13.92 17.65
C ASN A 261 -7.65 -13.47 17.71
N ILE A 262 -7.06 -12.98 16.61
CA ILE A 262 -5.68 -12.46 16.63
C ILE A 262 -5.63 -11.20 17.50
N LYS A 263 -4.80 -11.24 18.55
CA LYS A 263 -4.74 -10.19 19.59
C LYS A 263 -4.07 -8.89 19.14
N CYS A 264 -3.21 -8.90 18.11
CA CYS A 264 -2.44 -7.71 17.71
C CYS A 264 -3.34 -6.54 17.26
N TRP A 265 -4.46 -6.81 16.56
CA TRP A 265 -5.28 -5.78 15.92
C TRP A 265 -6.00 -4.83 16.90
N ASN A 266 -6.20 -5.30 18.13
CA ASN A 266 -6.86 -4.57 19.20
C ASN A 266 -5.90 -3.66 19.97
N ARG A 267 -4.60 -3.74 19.69
CA ARG A 267 -3.63 -2.82 20.29
C ARG A 267 -3.82 -1.43 19.72
N THR A 268 -3.46 -0.43 20.51
CA THR A 268 -3.31 0.94 20.02
C THR A 268 -1.82 1.22 19.94
N PRO A 269 -1.22 1.14 18.73
CA PRO A 269 0.20 1.41 18.58
C PRO A 269 0.54 2.82 19.06
N ILE A 270 1.68 2.97 19.73
CA ILE A 270 2.21 4.29 20.08
C ILE A 270 2.86 4.85 18.81
N PRO A 271 2.40 6.01 18.31
CA PRO A 271 2.97 6.61 17.11
C PRO A 271 4.36 7.20 17.38
N ALA A 272 5.31 6.97 16.48
CA ALA A 272 6.63 7.63 16.49
C ALA A 272 6.50 9.15 16.30
N LYS A 273 5.46 9.58 15.59
CA LYS A 273 5.12 10.99 15.37
C LYS A 273 3.62 11.18 15.26
N HIS A 274 3.12 12.32 15.78
CA HIS A 274 1.70 12.63 15.69
C HIS A 274 1.20 12.62 14.24
N ASN A 275 0.21 11.77 13.99
CA ASN A 275 -0.33 11.56 12.67
C ASN A 275 -1.34 12.66 12.29
N LYS A 276 -0.92 13.60 11.43
CA LYS A 276 -1.79 14.63 10.84
C LYS A 276 -2.64 14.12 9.66
N ASN A 277 -2.55 12.83 9.31
CA ASN A 277 -3.12 12.20 8.12
C ASN A 277 -2.73 12.90 6.80
N MET A 278 -1.55 13.51 6.78
CA MET A 278 -1.06 14.25 5.62
C MET A 278 -0.76 13.32 4.46
N LEU A 279 -1.23 13.69 3.28
CA LEU A 279 -0.84 13.09 1.99
C LEU A 279 0.31 13.90 1.34
N ALA A 280 0.84 13.42 0.23
CA ALA A 280 2.01 14.02 -0.42
C ALA A 280 1.79 15.50 -0.79
N ASN A 281 0.60 15.89 -1.25
CA ASN A 281 0.30 17.28 -1.59
C ASN A 281 0.36 18.23 -0.38
N GLU A 282 -0.12 17.78 0.77
CA GLU A 282 -0.06 18.53 2.03
C GLU A 282 1.36 18.55 2.59
N PHE A 283 2.09 17.44 2.44
CA PHE A 283 3.49 17.33 2.81
C PHE A 283 4.38 18.31 2.04
N TYR A 284 4.26 18.34 0.70
CA TYR A 284 5.01 19.28 -0.13
C TYR A 284 4.69 20.73 0.23
N LYS A 285 3.41 21.05 0.46
CA LYS A 285 3.01 22.39 0.92
C LYS A 285 3.68 22.75 2.25
N ALA A 286 3.71 21.83 3.21
CA ALA A 286 4.35 22.05 4.51
C ALA A 286 5.88 22.21 4.40
N LYS A 287 6.51 21.60 3.40
CA LYS A 287 7.95 21.72 3.10
C LYS A 287 8.29 22.83 2.10
N ASN A 288 7.31 23.68 1.75
CA ASN A 288 7.46 24.76 0.78
C ASN A 288 8.07 24.29 -0.57
N THR A 289 7.59 23.14 -1.06
CA THR A 289 8.01 22.53 -2.33
C THR A 289 6.79 22.09 -3.14
N ASP A 290 7.01 21.59 -4.36
CA ASP A 290 5.98 20.92 -5.15
C ASP A 290 6.48 19.68 -5.91
N GLU A 291 5.55 18.95 -6.55
CA GLU A 291 5.86 17.73 -7.30
C GLU A 291 6.83 17.94 -8.47
N CYS A 292 6.96 19.16 -9.03
CA CYS A 292 7.94 19.46 -10.05
C CYS A 292 9.34 19.59 -9.47
N GLN A 293 9.49 20.37 -8.40
CA GLN A 293 10.76 20.59 -7.71
C GLN A 293 11.33 19.32 -7.08
N VAL A 294 10.48 18.44 -6.58
CA VAL A 294 10.94 17.15 -6.03
C VAL A 294 11.31 16.16 -7.13
N SER A 295 10.63 16.20 -8.28
CA SER A 295 10.91 15.33 -9.44
C SER A 295 12.10 15.81 -10.28
N SER A 296 12.58 17.05 -10.11
CA SER A 296 13.73 17.55 -10.87
C SER A 296 15.05 17.08 -10.27
N SER A 297 16.07 17.04 -11.13
CA SER A 297 17.45 17.02 -10.65
C SER A 297 17.73 18.30 -9.85
N ALA A 298 18.61 18.20 -8.85
CA ALA A 298 18.94 19.32 -7.97
C ALA A 298 19.52 20.56 -8.70
N THR A 299 19.95 20.38 -9.96
CA THR A 299 20.58 21.41 -10.77
C THR A 299 19.60 22.24 -11.61
N GLN A 300 18.34 21.81 -11.75
CA GLN A 300 17.36 22.49 -12.59
C GLN A 300 16.31 23.23 -11.77
N GLU A 301 16.25 24.55 -11.95
CA GLU A 301 15.15 25.36 -11.44
C GLU A 301 13.90 25.17 -12.29
N VAL A 302 13.01 24.30 -11.80
CA VAL A 302 11.73 24.02 -12.44
C VAL A 302 10.56 24.56 -11.62
N ALA A 303 9.43 24.77 -12.29
CA ALA A 303 8.15 25.08 -11.68
C ALA A 303 7.01 24.45 -12.47
N LYS A 304 5.82 24.39 -11.86
CA LYS A 304 4.59 24.05 -12.61
C LYS A 304 4.38 25.06 -13.74
N CYS A 305 4.12 24.56 -14.94
CA CYS A 305 3.91 25.43 -16.10
C CYS A 305 2.70 26.38 -15.89
N LYS A 306 2.85 27.65 -16.25
CA LYS A 306 1.78 28.65 -16.15
C LYS A 306 0.60 28.28 -17.06
N SER A 307 -0.58 28.16 -16.47
CA SER A 307 -1.82 27.76 -17.15
C SER A 307 -2.26 28.69 -18.27
N SER A 308 -1.92 29.98 -18.21
CA SER A 308 -2.33 31.00 -19.18
C SER A 308 -1.75 30.79 -20.58
N LYS A 309 -0.68 30.01 -20.70
CA LYS A 309 -0.07 29.66 -21.99
C LYS A 309 -0.55 28.32 -22.56
N MET A 310 -1.27 27.49 -21.76
CA MET A 310 -1.74 26.15 -22.17
C MET A 310 -3.03 25.74 -21.40
N PRO A 311 -4.18 26.33 -21.72
CA PRO A 311 -5.45 26.07 -21.00
C PRO A 311 -5.90 24.60 -21.11
N ASP A 312 -5.76 24.00 -22.30
CA ASP A 312 -6.15 22.62 -22.57
C ASP A 312 -5.32 21.61 -21.77
N LEU A 313 -4.01 21.90 -21.66
CA LEU A 313 -3.08 21.06 -20.91
C LEU A 313 -3.39 21.07 -19.41
N LYS A 314 -3.81 22.22 -18.83
CA LYS A 314 -4.21 22.30 -17.41
C LYS A 314 -5.40 21.39 -17.11
N ASN A 315 -6.42 21.42 -17.97
CA ASN A 315 -7.62 20.62 -17.80
C ASN A 315 -7.36 19.13 -18.02
N LEU A 316 -6.50 18.78 -18.99
CA LEU A 316 -6.09 17.41 -19.23
C LEU A 316 -5.29 16.85 -18.04
N ASN A 317 -4.25 17.56 -17.62
CA ASN A 317 -3.39 17.20 -16.49
C ASN A 317 -4.16 17.01 -15.18
N ARG A 318 -5.10 17.93 -14.89
CA ARG A 318 -5.97 17.82 -13.71
C ARG A 318 -6.88 16.59 -13.80
N LYS A 319 -7.37 16.23 -15.00
CA LYS A 319 -8.19 15.02 -15.20
C LYS A 319 -7.37 13.72 -15.13
N THR A 320 -6.08 13.78 -15.50
CA THR A 320 -5.18 12.61 -15.58
C THR A 320 -4.22 12.47 -14.41
N CYS A 321 -4.32 13.32 -13.38
CA CYS A 321 -3.40 13.33 -12.23
C CYS A 321 -1.93 13.45 -12.64
N LYS A 322 -1.70 14.28 -13.64
CA LYS A 322 -0.38 14.65 -14.15
C LYS A 322 -0.14 16.13 -13.92
N VAL A 323 1.12 16.53 -13.94
CA VAL A 323 1.51 17.93 -14.01
C VAL A 323 2.66 18.07 -14.99
N THR A 324 2.65 19.17 -15.75
CA THR A 324 3.76 19.53 -16.63
C THR A 324 4.66 20.52 -15.90
N CYS A 325 5.94 20.20 -15.88
CA CYS A 325 7.00 20.96 -15.26
C CYS A 325 7.80 21.69 -16.35
N CYS A 326 8.10 22.95 -16.09
CA CYS A 326 8.80 23.85 -17.01
C CYS A 326 10.05 24.41 -16.33
N PRO A 327 11.17 24.59 -17.05
CA PRO A 327 12.27 25.42 -16.59
C PRO A 327 11.77 26.84 -16.29
N LYS A 328 12.27 27.45 -15.21
CA LYS A 328 11.97 28.86 -14.92
C LYS A 328 12.57 29.81 -15.96
N THR A 329 13.63 29.40 -16.66
CA THR A 329 14.29 30.19 -17.73
C THR A 329 13.40 30.41 -18.96
N GLY A 330 12.29 29.69 -19.08
CA GLY A 330 11.35 29.83 -20.18
C GLY A 330 11.66 28.96 -21.41
N GLU A 331 12.75 28.19 -21.38
CA GLU A 331 13.07 27.19 -22.41
C GLU A 331 11.95 26.15 -22.53
N THR A 332 11.39 26.02 -23.73
CA THR A 332 10.22 25.17 -23.99
C THR A 332 10.57 23.70 -24.21
N ASP A 333 11.82 23.42 -24.55
CA ASP A 333 12.27 22.11 -25.05
C ASP A 333 12.65 21.15 -23.93
N ARG A 334 12.67 21.64 -22.68
CA ARG A 334 13.00 20.87 -21.46
C ARG A 334 11.79 20.62 -20.57
N ARG A 335 10.59 20.66 -21.13
CA ARG A 335 9.36 20.35 -20.39
C ARG A 335 9.25 18.84 -20.19
N TYR A 336 8.83 18.42 -19.00
CA TYR A 336 8.51 17.02 -18.72
C TYR A 336 7.22 16.92 -17.92
N THR A 337 6.64 15.73 -17.89
CA THR A 337 5.40 15.46 -17.15
C THR A 337 5.69 14.49 -16.02
N THR A 338 5.21 14.80 -14.83
CA THR A 338 5.26 13.92 -13.64
C THR A 338 3.86 13.71 -13.08
N ASN A 339 3.73 12.81 -12.10
CA ASN A 339 2.48 12.62 -11.39
C ASN A 339 2.17 13.84 -10.51
N SER A 340 0.90 14.23 -10.46
CA SER A 340 0.44 15.11 -9.38
C SER A 340 0.64 14.40 -8.04
N ALA A 341 1.01 15.16 -7.01
CA ALA A 341 1.18 14.63 -5.66
C ALA A 341 -0.10 13.92 -5.17
N ASP A 342 0.06 12.78 -4.52
CA ASP A 342 -1.06 12.05 -3.90
C ASP A 342 -1.82 12.97 -2.92
N GLY A 343 -3.16 12.90 -2.99
CA GLY A 343 -4.07 13.80 -2.29
C GLY A 343 -4.49 15.05 -3.07
N THR A 344 -3.86 15.36 -4.20
CA THR A 344 -4.23 16.51 -5.05
C THR A 344 -5.64 16.35 -5.62
N GLN A 345 -6.48 17.38 -5.53
CA GLN A 345 -7.85 17.32 -6.04
C GLN A 345 -7.90 17.36 -7.58
N CYS A 346 -8.23 16.23 -8.20
CA CYS A 346 -8.38 16.11 -9.65
C CYS A 346 -9.79 16.49 -10.15
N LYS A 347 -10.85 16.17 -9.39
CA LYS A 347 -12.24 16.58 -9.68
C LYS A 347 -12.99 16.82 -8.38
N THR A 348 -14.22 17.35 -8.44
CA THR A 348 -15.08 17.47 -7.24
C THR A 348 -15.26 16.09 -6.59
N GLY A 349 -14.90 15.98 -5.30
CA GLY A 349 -14.95 14.72 -4.55
C GLY A 349 -13.94 13.64 -4.97
N LYS A 350 -12.93 13.98 -5.79
CA LYS A 350 -11.90 13.04 -6.27
C LYS A 350 -10.50 13.60 -6.05
N ILE A 351 -9.56 12.70 -5.78
CA ILE A 351 -8.15 13.02 -5.55
C ILE A 351 -7.24 12.13 -6.40
N CYS A 352 -5.99 12.57 -6.57
CA CYS A 352 -4.93 11.78 -7.14
C CYS A 352 -4.39 10.78 -6.12
N LEU A 353 -4.23 9.54 -6.57
CA LEU A 353 -3.51 8.48 -5.84
C LEU A 353 -2.74 7.63 -6.86
N PHE A 354 -1.43 7.47 -6.69
CA PHE A 354 -0.52 6.77 -7.62
C PHE A 354 -0.71 7.18 -9.10
N GLY A 355 -0.92 8.48 -9.34
CA GLY A 355 -1.13 9.03 -10.68
C GLY A 355 -2.52 8.79 -11.28
N ASN A 356 -3.50 8.30 -10.51
CA ASN A 356 -4.88 8.11 -10.97
C ASN A 356 -5.88 8.98 -10.20
N CYS A 357 -6.89 9.48 -10.90
CA CYS A 357 -7.97 10.26 -10.30
C CYS A 357 -9.08 9.36 -9.75
N ILE A 358 -9.11 9.15 -8.43
CA ILE A 358 -10.04 8.26 -7.73
C ILE A 358 -11.03 9.03 -6.86
N PRO A 359 -12.23 8.48 -6.55
CA PRO A 359 -13.08 9.02 -5.48
C PRO A 359 -12.28 9.17 -4.19
N ASP A 360 -12.42 10.31 -3.49
CA ASP A 360 -11.70 10.52 -2.23
C ASP A 360 -12.20 9.53 -1.17
N PRO A 361 -11.38 8.54 -0.74
CA PRO A 361 -11.83 7.53 0.22
C PRO A 361 -12.20 8.11 1.58
N ARG A 362 -11.72 9.33 1.89
CA ARG A 362 -12.06 10.08 3.11
C ARG A 362 -13.51 10.58 3.06
N SER A 363 -14.03 10.86 1.87
CA SER A 363 -15.40 11.35 1.68
C SER A 363 -16.47 10.28 1.91
N GLU A 364 -16.18 9.00 1.60
CA GLU A 364 -17.08 7.87 1.89
C GLU A 364 -17.31 7.68 3.40
N THR A 365 -16.27 7.96 4.20
CA THR A 365 -16.30 7.86 5.66
C THR A 365 -17.15 8.95 6.31
N LEU A 366 -17.27 10.13 5.65
CA LEU A 366 -18.12 11.23 6.11
C LEU A 366 -19.60 10.93 5.87
N LYS A 367 -19.97 10.29 4.76
CA LYS A 367 -21.36 9.91 4.47
C LYS A 367 -21.91 8.87 5.43
N THR A 368 -21.08 7.91 5.87
CA THR A 368 -21.46 6.91 6.89
C THR A 368 -21.59 7.49 8.30
N LYS A 369 -20.90 8.60 8.61
CA LYS A 369 -21.13 9.37 9.84
C LYS A 369 -22.38 10.26 9.74
N GLY A 370 -22.64 10.87 8.58
CA GLY A 370 -23.83 11.70 8.35
C GLY A 370 -25.17 10.93 8.44
N ASN A 371 -25.21 9.67 7.98
CA ASN A 371 -26.42 8.85 8.09
C ASN A 371 -26.71 8.34 9.52
N LYS A 372 -25.73 8.36 10.45
CA LYS A 372 -25.99 8.03 11.85
C LYS A 372 -26.69 9.15 12.62
N ASN A 373 -26.63 10.38 12.12
CA ASN A 373 -27.32 11.52 12.74
C ASN A 373 -28.70 11.78 12.13
N LYS A 374 -29.18 10.95 11.19
CA LYS A 374 -30.51 11.05 10.56
C LYS A 374 -31.50 9.94 10.94
N LEU A 375 -31.07 8.94 11.72
CA LEU A 375 -31.98 8.00 12.39
C LEU A 375 -31.96 8.32 13.90
N ASN A 376 -32.71 9.34 14.29
CA ASN A 376 -33.22 9.60 15.64
C ASN A 376 -34.04 10.90 15.58
N VAL A 377 -35.07 10.92 14.74
CA VAL A 377 -36.22 11.82 14.87
C VAL A 377 -37.41 11.01 14.36
N PHE A 378 -38.47 11.02 15.18
CA PHE A 378 -39.69 10.20 15.18
C PHE A 378 -39.57 8.86 15.88
#